data_AF-A0A1C9U4M1-F1
#
_entry.id   AF-A0A1C9U4M1-F1
#
_cell.length_a   1.000
_cell.length_b   1.000
_cell.length_c   1.000
_cell.angle_alpha   90.00
_cell.angle_beta   90.00
_cell.angle_gamma   90.00
#
_symmetry.space_group_name_H-M   'P 1'
#
loop_
_entity.id
_entity.type
_entity.pdbx_description
1 polymer ?
#
loop_
_entity_poly.entity_id
_entity_poly.type
_entity_poly.pdbx_seq_one_letter_code
_entity_poly.pdbx_strand_id
1 'polypeptide(L)'
;MSTPNSTAQAGGDGTTNHDNENNLAKFKNADVIGHPGGSVLSQFASASGYACQGAGTAFMPYLLSTLDTLAWRYNVPEMVYPEALIPGMREIGGRTTLNLWGNVYPRGGFLHQTDDYKSGAIVAQRAGDVVTRRMQPHVYQPLLASSSDGYWPAGALVESDASTGKWQELTPTLSNSCAVFPHSNTRVQAQQGDYAWALWRPYACCERRGQVFLGSVDFL
;
A
#
# COMPACT_ATOMS: atom_id res chain seq x y z
N MET A 1 -7.81 13.97 2.83
CA MET A 1 -7.72 12.68 3.53
C MET A 1 -8.30 12.81 4.94
N SER A 2 -8.46 11.71 5.67
CA SER A 2 -9.22 11.59 6.91
C SER A 2 -8.87 12.67 7.93
N THR A 3 -9.90 13.28 8.52
CA THR A 3 -9.73 14.44 9.40
C THR A 3 -9.19 14.01 10.76
N PRO A 4 -8.41 14.89 11.43
CA PRO A 4 -8.04 14.69 12.83
C PRO A 4 -9.27 14.50 13.73
N ASN A 5 -9.10 13.78 14.82
CA ASN A 5 -10.11 13.56 15.85
C ASN A 5 -9.48 13.66 17.25
N SER A 6 -10.26 13.38 18.29
CA SER A 6 -9.80 13.49 19.69
C SER A 6 -8.68 12.50 20.05
N THR A 7 -8.53 11.40 19.32
CA THR A 7 -7.54 10.35 19.61
C THR A 7 -6.36 10.34 18.63
N ALA A 8 -6.50 10.95 17.45
CA ALA A 8 -5.47 11.00 16.41
C ALA A 8 -5.42 12.37 15.70
N GLN A 9 -4.22 12.95 15.65
CA GLN A 9 -3.93 14.24 15.00
C GLN A 9 -3.52 14.06 13.53
N ALA A 10 -3.33 15.19 12.82
CA ALA A 10 -2.83 15.20 11.46
C ALA A 10 -1.37 14.70 11.35
N GLY A 11 -0.91 14.55 10.09
CA GLY A 11 0.50 14.34 9.76
C GLY A 11 1.37 15.48 10.27
N GLY A 12 2.68 15.24 10.41
CA GLY A 12 3.59 16.30 10.82
C GLY A 12 5.06 15.89 10.80
N ASP A 13 5.88 16.92 10.91
CA ASP A 13 7.32 16.86 10.97
C ASP A 13 7.78 17.06 12.43
N GLY A 14 8.89 16.42 12.83
CA GLY A 14 9.42 16.47 14.20
C GLY A 14 10.23 17.73 14.51
N THR A 15 10.27 18.69 13.58
CA THR A 15 11.00 19.96 13.71
C THR A 15 10.09 21.12 13.37
N THR A 16 10.58 22.35 13.52
CA THR A 16 9.83 23.55 13.15
C THR A 16 9.74 23.81 11.65
N ASN A 17 10.29 22.90 10.82
CA ASN A 17 10.38 23.02 9.36
C ASN A 17 11.08 24.31 8.92
N HIS A 18 12.14 24.69 9.62
CA HIS A 18 13.01 25.77 9.17
C HIS A 18 13.93 25.27 8.04
N ASP A 19 14.22 26.12 7.05
CA ASP A 19 14.97 25.73 5.83
C ASP A 19 16.38 25.18 6.10
N ASN A 20 16.94 25.47 7.28
CA ASN A 20 18.24 24.98 7.72
C ASN A 20 18.17 23.73 8.62
N GLU A 21 16.98 23.15 8.82
CA GLU A 21 16.77 21.95 9.64
C GLU A 21 16.47 20.74 8.75
N ASN A 22 17.28 19.68 8.89
CA ASN A 22 16.93 18.38 8.31
C ASN A 22 15.87 17.72 9.18
N ASN A 23 14.61 17.75 8.75
CA ASN A 23 13.60 16.98 9.45
C ASN A 23 13.70 15.49 9.15
N LEU A 24 14.32 14.76 10.08
CA LEU A 24 14.44 13.32 10.00
C LEU A 24 13.20 12.59 10.52
N ALA A 25 12.57 13.10 11.58
CA ALA A 25 11.43 12.44 12.21
C ALA A 25 10.12 12.87 11.53
N LYS A 26 9.44 11.92 10.90
CA LYS A 26 8.22 12.18 10.15
C LYS A 26 7.08 11.33 10.70
N PHE A 27 5.88 11.90 10.69
CA PHE A 27 4.64 11.19 10.91
C PHE A 27 3.70 11.43 9.74
N LYS A 28 3.32 10.38 9.01
CA LYS A 28 2.33 10.47 7.94
C LYS A 28 1.08 9.65 8.27
N ASN A 29 -0.08 10.24 8.00
CA ASN A 29 -1.34 9.54 7.96
C ASN A 29 -1.49 8.83 6.61
N ALA A 30 -2.27 7.76 6.57
CA ALA A 30 -2.59 7.04 5.35
C ALA A 30 -4.04 6.60 5.34
N ASP A 31 -4.67 6.76 4.19
CA ASP A 31 -5.99 6.24 3.90
C ASP A 31 -5.89 5.34 2.68
N VAL A 32 -6.52 4.18 2.74
CA VAL A 32 -6.66 3.29 1.60
C VAL A 32 -8.12 3.30 1.18
N ILE A 33 -8.38 3.76 -0.04
CA ILE A 33 -9.73 3.90 -0.58
C ILE A 33 -9.81 3.12 -1.89
N GLY A 34 -10.92 2.42 -2.10
CA GLY A 34 -11.13 1.64 -3.32
C GLY A 34 -11.09 2.53 -4.57
N HIS A 35 -10.26 2.16 -5.52
CA HIS A 35 -10.00 2.96 -6.71
C HIS A 35 -11.24 3.01 -7.62
N PRO A 36 -11.74 4.20 -8.00
CA PRO A 36 -12.96 4.33 -8.81
C PRO A 36 -12.83 3.76 -10.22
N GLY A 37 -11.62 3.81 -10.78
CA GLY A 37 -11.33 3.16 -12.06
C GLY A 37 -11.40 1.63 -12.02
N GLY A 38 -11.42 0.99 -10.83
CA GLY A 38 -11.48 -0.47 -10.73
C GLY A 38 -12.83 -1.04 -11.19
N SER A 39 -13.94 -0.34 -10.93
CA SER A 39 -15.26 -0.75 -11.42
C SER A 39 -15.41 -0.52 -12.92
N VAL A 40 -14.88 0.60 -13.43
CA VAL A 40 -14.91 0.90 -14.87
C VAL A 40 -13.99 -0.04 -15.66
N LEU A 41 -12.78 -0.31 -15.16
CA LEU A 41 -11.86 -1.26 -15.77
C LEU A 41 -12.41 -2.68 -15.75
N SER A 42 -12.98 -3.13 -14.62
CA SER A 42 -13.61 -4.46 -14.56
C SER A 42 -14.85 -4.55 -15.43
N GLN A 43 -15.69 -3.52 -15.53
CA GLN A 43 -16.84 -3.48 -16.46
C GLN A 43 -16.40 -3.48 -17.92
N PHE A 44 -15.41 -2.65 -18.28
CA PHE A 44 -14.91 -2.55 -19.65
C PHE A 44 -14.19 -3.83 -20.10
N ALA A 45 -13.41 -4.45 -19.22
CA ALA A 45 -12.62 -5.62 -19.55
C ALA A 45 -13.33 -6.96 -19.25
N SER A 46 -14.44 -6.97 -18.48
CA SER A 46 -15.35 -8.12 -18.46
C SER A 46 -16.16 -8.23 -19.75
N ALA A 47 -16.45 -7.10 -20.42
CA ALA A 47 -17.05 -7.11 -21.76
C ALA A 47 -16.13 -7.73 -22.83
N SER A 48 -14.80 -7.76 -22.60
CA SER A 48 -13.85 -8.48 -23.47
C SER A 48 -13.59 -9.93 -23.01
N GLY A 49 -14.06 -10.34 -21.83
CA GLY A 49 -13.83 -11.68 -21.27
C GLY A 49 -12.43 -11.91 -20.67
N TYR A 50 -11.59 -10.86 -20.59
CA TYR A 50 -10.18 -10.96 -20.18
C TYR A 50 -9.85 -10.27 -18.85
N ALA A 51 -10.85 -9.80 -18.09
CA ALA A 51 -10.59 -9.21 -16.77
C ALA A 51 -11.31 -9.90 -15.62
N CYS A 52 -10.57 -10.01 -14.54
CA CYS A 52 -11.02 -10.54 -13.28
C CYS A 52 -11.68 -9.47 -12.44
N GLN A 53 -12.72 -9.86 -11.71
CA GLN A 53 -13.30 -9.00 -10.69
C GLN A 53 -12.26 -8.74 -9.58
N GLY A 54 -11.95 -7.48 -9.34
CA GLY A 54 -11.11 -7.07 -8.21
C GLY A 54 -11.84 -7.18 -6.87
N ALA A 55 -11.11 -7.23 -5.76
CA ALA A 55 -11.68 -7.24 -4.41
C ALA A 55 -12.16 -5.86 -3.92
N GLY A 56 -11.80 -4.78 -4.64
CA GLY A 56 -12.06 -3.41 -4.25
C GLY A 56 -13.41 -2.87 -4.70
N THR A 57 -14.14 -2.24 -3.79
CA THR A 57 -15.34 -1.45 -4.08
C THR A 57 -14.97 0.02 -4.24
N ALA A 58 -15.38 0.65 -5.35
CA ALA A 58 -15.08 2.06 -5.63
C ALA A 58 -15.48 2.98 -4.48
N PHE A 59 -14.57 3.89 -4.10
CA PHE A 59 -14.72 4.87 -3.02
C PHE A 59 -14.92 4.30 -1.61
N MET A 60 -14.84 2.98 -1.43
CA MET A 60 -14.95 2.36 -0.11
C MET A 60 -13.65 2.57 0.68
N PRO A 61 -13.69 3.11 1.92
CA PRO A 61 -12.51 3.19 2.76
C PRO A 61 -12.18 1.82 3.37
N TYR A 62 -10.96 1.35 3.11
CA TYR A 62 -10.41 0.11 3.67
C TYR A 62 -9.53 0.37 4.90
N LEU A 63 -8.84 1.50 4.95
CA LEU A 63 -8.07 1.95 6.11
C LEU A 63 -8.19 3.46 6.18
N LEU A 64 -8.43 4.00 7.38
CA LEU A 64 -8.32 5.42 7.67
C LEU A 64 -7.45 5.54 8.93
N SER A 65 -6.21 6.00 8.78
CA SER A 65 -5.24 5.91 9.88
C SER A 65 -5.62 6.70 11.12
N THR A 66 -6.44 7.74 11.00
CA THR A 66 -6.95 8.52 12.14
C THR A 66 -7.94 7.73 13.01
N LEU A 67 -8.58 6.69 12.47
CA LEU A 67 -9.44 5.79 13.24
C LEU A 67 -8.64 4.64 13.89
N ASP A 68 -7.44 4.36 13.37
CA ASP A 68 -6.56 3.29 13.84
C ASP A 68 -5.53 3.81 14.86
N THR A 69 -6.01 4.40 15.95
CA THR A 69 -5.14 5.14 16.88
C THR A 69 -4.04 4.27 17.50
N LEU A 70 -4.36 3.07 18.01
CA LEU A 70 -3.37 2.28 18.75
C LEU A 70 -2.24 1.78 17.84
N ALA A 71 -2.58 1.10 16.75
CA ALA A 71 -1.60 0.49 15.88
C ALA A 71 -0.93 1.51 14.96
N TRP A 72 -1.67 2.45 14.37
CA TRP A 72 -1.08 3.42 13.46
C TRP A 72 -0.33 4.55 14.17
N ARG A 73 -0.93 5.15 15.21
CA ARG A 73 -0.33 6.30 15.90
C ARG A 73 0.72 5.86 16.90
N TYR A 74 0.49 4.80 17.66
CA TYR A 74 1.42 4.39 18.72
C TYR A 74 2.28 3.18 18.37
N ASN A 75 2.12 2.58 17.19
CA ASN A 75 2.82 1.35 16.79
C ASN A 75 2.55 0.17 17.74
N VAL A 76 1.44 0.14 18.48
CA VAL A 76 1.12 -0.95 19.41
C VAL A 76 0.04 -1.85 18.78
N PRO A 77 0.26 -3.17 18.65
CA PRO A 77 1.40 -3.96 19.14
C PRO A 77 2.55 -4.13 18.12
N GLU A 78 2.48 -3.50 16.95
CA GLU A 78 3.42 -3.68 15.84
C GLU A 78 4.92 -3.56 16.22
N MET A 79 5.26 -2.71 17.20
CA MET A 79 6.64 -2.44 17.64
C MET A 79 7.35 -3.65 18.25
N VAL A 80 6.61 -4.66 18.73
CA VAL A 80 7.19 -5.87 19.33
C VAL A 80 7.29 -7.03 18.34
N TYR A 81 6.88 -6.85 17.09
CA TYR A 81 7.04 -7.88 16.07
C TYR A 81 8.50 -8.09 15.71
N PRO A 82 8.94 -9.34 15.44
CA PRO A 82 10.31 -9.62 15.04
C PRO A 82 10.78 -8.74 13.87
N GLU A 83 9.91 -8.48 12.91
CA GLU A 83 10.15 -7.65 11.72
C GLU A 83 10.43 -6.19 12.06
N ALA A 84 9.97 -5.70 13.21
CA ALA A 84 10.29 -4.36 13.72
C ALA A 84 11.64 -4.31 14.46
N LEU A 85 12.10 -5.45 14.99
CA LEU A 85 13.25 -5.52 15.91
C LEU A 85 14.53 -6.06 15.25
N ILE A 86 14.40 -6.87 14.20
CA ILE A 86 15.52 -7.52 13.53
C ILE A 86 15.78 -6.81 12.18
N PRO A 87 16.92 -6.10 12.04
CA PRO A 87 17.29 -5.45 10.79
C PRO A 87 17.36 -6.43 9.60
N GLY A 88 16.99 -5.96 8.42
CA GLY A 88 16.97 -6.77 7.19
C GLY A 88 15.72 -7.62 7.00
N MET A 89 14.79 -7.65 7.97
CA MET A 89 13.46 -8.23 7.77
C MET A 89 12.47 -7.16 7.33
N ARG A 90 11.64 -7.50 6.34
CA ARG A 90 10.56 -6.64 5.81
C ARG A 90 11.00 -5.20 5.56
N GLU A 91 12.03 -5.03 4.72
CA GLU A 91 12.57 -3.72 4.34
C GLU A 91 12.22 -3.40 2.87
N ILE A 92 11.92 -2.12 2.61
CA ILE A 92 11.75 -1.61 1.26
C ILE A 92 13.14 -1.30 0.71
N GLY A 93 13.64 -2.22 -0.09
CA GLY A 93 14.98 -2.18 -0.66
C GLY A 93 15.94 -3.08 0.10
N GLY A 94 17.23 -2.78 0.04
CA GLY A 94 18.24 -3.61 0.66
C GLY A 94 19.42 -2.81 1.19
N ARG A 95 19.89 -3.20 2.38
CA ARG A 95 21.13 -2.68 2.97
C ARG A 95 22.35 -3.08 2.14
N THR A 96 22.39 -4.34 1.68
CA THR A 96 23.47 -4.90 0.86
C THR A 96 23.55 -4.27 -0.53
N THR A 97 22.42 -3.78 -1.04
CA THR A 97 22.33 -3.08 -2.34
C THR A 97 22.45 -1.55 -2.20
N LEU A 98 22.70 -1.05 -0.98
CA LEU A 98 22.78 0.39 -0.66
C LEU A 98 21.57 1.20 -1.14
N ASN A 99 20.40 0.58 -1.21
CA ASN A 99 19.14 1.21 -1.69
C ASN A 99 17.99 0.98 -0.69
N LEU A 100 18.29 1.05 0.60
CA LEU A 100 17.28 0.95 1.65
C LEU A 100 16.48 2.26 1.72
N TRP A 101 15.16 2.17 1.53
CA TRP A 101 14.25 3.30 1.76
C TRP A 101 13.75 3.32 3.20
N GLY A 102 13.43 2.15 3.75
CA GLY A 102 13.01 2.01 5.15
C GLY A 102 12.38 0.65 5.44
N ASN A 103 11.86 0.51 6.64
CA ASN A 103 11.24 -0.69 7.18
C ASN A 103 9.72 -0.67 7.03
N VAL A 104 9.11 -1.83 6.74
CA VAL A 104 7.64 -1.98 6.75
C VAL A 104 7.11 -2.04 8.18
N TYR A 105 7.80 -2.70 9.11
CA TYR A 105 7.36 -2.84 10.49
C TYR A 105 8.12 -1.90 11.44
N PRO A 106 7.45 -1.24 12.39
CA PRO A 106 6.03 -1.31 12.67
C PRO A 106 5.19 -0.61 11.60
N ARG A 107 4.01 -1.16 11.28
CA ARG A 107 3.11 -0.62 10.23
C ARG A 107 2.28 0.57 10.73
N GLY A 108 2.95 1.58 11.26
CA GLY A 108 2.33 2.85 11.64
C GLY A 108 2.89 4.05 10.87
N GLY A 109 2.49 5.24 11.31
CA GLY A 109 2.80 6.50 10.61
C GLY A 109 4.20 7.06 10.88
N PHE A 110 4.90 6.58 11.91
CA PHE A 110 6.21 7.10 12.31
C PHE A 110 7.36 6.48 11.51
N LEU A 111 8.28 7.32 11.05
CA LEU A 111 9.49 6.91 10.36
C LEU A 111 10.60 7.97 10.47
N HIS A 112 11.84 7.53 10.25
CA HIS A 112 13.01 8.40 10.23
C HIS A 112 13.62 8.42 8.82
N GLN A 113 13.37 9.47 8.06
CA GLN A 113 13.74 9.56 6.65
C GLN A 113 13.85 11.02 6.22
N THR A 114 14.96 11.39 5.59
CA THR A 114 15.19 12.75 5.06
C THR A 114 14.37 13.03 3.81
N ASP A 115 14.18 12.03 2.96
CA ASP A 115 13.46 12.15 1.70
C ASP A 115 11.94 11.97 1.92
N ASP A 116 11.17 13.03 1.72
CA ASP A 116 9.74 13.03 2.03
C ASP A 116 8.93 12.14 1.07
N TYR A 117 9.36 12.03 -0.20
CA TYR A 117 8.80 11.07 -1.16
C TYR A 117 8.99 9.64 -0.67
N LYS A 118 10.22 9.26 -0.26
CA LYS A 118 10.45 7.92 0.31
C LYS A 118 9.58 7.69 1.54
N SER A 119 9.40 8.73 2.34
CA SER A 119 8.57 8.66 3.53
C SER A 119 7.11 8.33 3.20
N GLY A 120 6.55 9.02 2.20
CA GLY A 120 5.21 8.75 1.69
C GLY A 120 5.10 7.34 1.11
N ALA A 121 6.10 6.90 0.32
CA ALA A 121 6.11 5.58 -0.30
C ALA A 121 6.17 4.43 0.72
N ILE A 122 6.98 4.57 1.77
CA ILE A 122 7.04 3.59 2.88
C ILE A 122 5.68 3.50 3.57
N VAL A 123 5.06 4.63 3.85
CA VAL A 123 3.76 4.69 4.54
C VAL A 123 2.63 4.14 3.66
N ALA A 124 2.66 4.40 2.35
CA ALA A 124 1.75 3.78 1.39
C ALA A 124 1.92 2.25 1.36
N GLN A 125 3.17 1.76 1.33
CA GLN A 125 3.46 0.33 1.41
C GLN A 125 2.93 -0.29 2.72
N ARG A 126 3.14 0.35 3.87
CA ARG A 126 2.60 -0.10 5.17
C ARG A 126 1.08 -0.21 5.15
N ALA A 127 0.39 0.82 4.66
CA ALA A 127 -1.06 0.83 4.55
C ALA A 127 -1.57 -0.29 3.63
N GLY A 128 -0.94 -0.46 2.46
CA GLY A 128 -1.22 -1.55 1.53
C GLY A 128 -0.97 -2.93 2.12
N ASP A 129 0.09 -3.08 2.92
CA ASP A 129 0.45 -4.31 3.62
C ASP A 129 -0.63 -4.74 4.62
N VAL A 130 -1.15 -3.79 5.41
CA VAL A 130 -2.23 -4.01 6.39
C VAL A 130 -3.51 -4.46 5.70
N VAL A 131 -4.00 -3.68 4.71
CA VAL A 131 -5.32 -3.99 4.10
C VAL A 131 -5.32 -5.26 3.27
N THR A 132 -4.17 -5.75 2.83
CA THR A 132 -4.07 -6.95 1.99
C THR A 132 -3.72 -8.20 2.79
N ARG A 133 -3.94 -8.16 4.10
CA ARG A 133 -3.88 -9.30 5.01
C ARG A 133 -5.15 -9.38 5.84
N ARG A 134 -5.42 -10.56 6.40
CA ARG A 134 -6.53 -10.77 7.35
C ARG A 134 -5.99 -10.72 8.77
N MET A 135 -6.86 -10.39 9.73
CA MET A 135 -6.58 -10.43 11.18
C MET A 135 -5.34 -9.64 11.65
N GLN A 136 -5.01 -8.54 10.96
CA GLN A 136 -4.00 -7.60 11.45
C GLN A 136 -4.53 -6.83 12.66
N PRO A 137 -3.68 -6.44 13.63
CA PRO A 137 -4.09 -5.73 14.85
C PRO A 137 -4.36 -4.23 14.58
N HIS A 138 -5.16 -3.93 13.56
CA HIS A 138 -5.48 -2.58 13.09
C HIS A 138 -7.01 -2.40 12.99
N VAL A 139 -7.48 -1.16 12.96
CA VAL A 139 -8.87 -0.81 12.60
C VAL A 139 -8.97 -0.62 11.08
N TYR A 140 -9.37 -1.67 10.36
CA TYR A 140 -9.42 -1.68 8.89
C TYR A 140 -10.43 -2.70 8.37
N GLN A 141 -10.70 -2.64 7.06
CA GLN A 141 -11.41 -3.65 6.30
C GLN A 141 -10.43 -4.37 5.38
N PRO A 142 -10.38 -5.71 5.36
CA PRO A 142 -9.51 -6.45 4.44
C PRO A 142 -9.92 -6.25 2.98
N LEU A 143 -9.00 -5.77 2.15
CA LEU A 143 -9.09 -5.71 0.70
C LEU A 143 -8.68 -7.07 0.10
N LEU A 144 -9.40 -8.13 0.48
CA LEU A 144 -9.13 -9.50 0.03
C LEU A 144 -10.43 -10.21 -0.34
N ALA A 145 -10.48 -10.72 -1.57
CA ALA A 145 -11.51 -11.65 -1.99
C ALA A 145 -11.18 -13.09 -1.54
N SER A 146 -12.18 -13.96 -1.56
CA SER A 146 -12.00 -15.39 -1.33
C SER A 146 -11.75 -16.09 -2.66
N SER A 147 -10.81 -17.04 -2.68
CA SER A 147 -10.60 -17.89 -3.85
C SER A 147 -11.81 -18.79 -4.08
N SER A 148 -12.12 -19.04 -5.34
CA SER A 148 -13.10 -20.04 -5.76
C SER A 148 -12.64 -20.70 -7.05
N ASP A 149 -13.28 -21.79 -7.44
CA ASP A 149 -13.00 -22.44 -8.72
C ASP A 149 -13.04 -21.44 -9.88
N GLY A 150 -11.92 -21.33 -10.60
CA GLY A 150 -11.74 -20.38 -11.70
C GLY A 150 -11.46 -18.92 -11.29
N TYR A 151 -11.20 -18.65 -10.01
CA TYR A 151 -10.87 -17.32 -9.49
C TYR A 151 -9.79 -17.37 -8.39
N TRP A 152 -8.63 -16.81 -8.70
CA TRP A 152 -7.46 -16.73 -7.82
C TRP A 152 -7.18 -15.25 -7.50
N PRO A 153 -7.61 -14.77 -6.32
CA PRO A 153 -7.42 -13.38 -5.94
C PRO A 153 -5.96 -13.07 -5.63
N ALA A 154 -5.63 -11.77 -5.67
CA ALA A 154 -4.32 -11.28 -5.24
C ALA A 154 -4.04 -11.69 -3.78
N GLY A 155 -2.83 -12.18 -3.53
CA GLY A 155 -2.37 -12.55 -2.18
C GLY A 155 -2.01 -11.34 -1.31
N ALA A 156 -1.13 -11.54 -0.33
CA ALA A 156 -0.60 -10.44 0.49
C ALA A 156 0.32 -9.54 -0.35
N LEU A 157 0.30 -8.21 -0.10
CA LEU A 157 1.29 -7.31 -0.70
C LEU A 157 2.66 -7.56 -0.07
N VAL A 158 3.70 -7.68 -0.89
CA VAL A 158 5.09 -7.80 -0.43
C VAL A 158 5.91 -6.72 -1.11
N GLU A 159 6.66 -5.98 -0.30
CA GLU A 159 7.58 -4.94 -0.76
C GLU A 159 8.62 -5.49 -1.73
N SER A 160 9.03 -4.68 -2.71
CA SER A 160 9.97 -5.07 -3.78
C SER A 160 9.52 -6.23 -4.69
N ASP A 161 8.36 -6.85 -4.47
CA ASP A 161 7.86 -7.97 -5.28
C ASP A 161 6.72 -7.56 -6.22
N ALA A 162 7.07 -7.41 -7.49
CA ALA A 162 6.16 -7.00 -8.56
C ALA A 162 5.05 -8.01 -8.86
N SER A 163 5.22 -9.27 -8.44
CA SER A 163 4.22 -10.33 -8.59
C SER A 163 3.09 -10.22 -7.56
N THR A 164 3.27 -9.43 -6.50
CA THR A 164 2.22 -9.21 -5.49
C THR A 164 1.46 -7.92 -5.73
N GLY A 165 2.11 -6.88 -6.24
CA GLY A 165 1.48 -5.62 -6.61
C GLY A 165 2.48 -4.57 -7.10
N LYS A 166 1.97 -3.51 -7.73
CA LYS A 166 2.75 -2.37 -8.22
C LYS A 166 2.05 -1.06 -7.88
N TRP A 167 2.83 -0.01 -7.70
CA TRP A 167 2.37 1.33 -7.39
C TRP A 167 2.49 2.23 -8.62
N GLN A 168 1.44 2.99 -8.91
CA GLN A 168 1.44 4.08 -9.87
C GLN A 168 1.32 5.39 -9.12
N GLU A 169 2.29 6.29 -9.27
CA GLU A 169 2.22 7.63 -8.69
C GLU A 169 1.11 8.45 -9.36
N LEU A 170 0.29 9.09 -8.53
CA LEU A 170 -0.78 10.00 -8.95
C LEU A 170 -0.43 11.46 -8.59
N THR A 171 0.15 11.66 -7.40
CA THR A 171 0.55 12.95 -6.85
C THR A 171 1.92 12.79 -6.17
N PRO A 172 2.87 13.72 -6.34
CA PRO A 172 2.73 15.05 -6.98
C PRO A 172 2.79 15.05 -8.50
N THR A 173 3.31 13.98 -9.12
CA THR A 173 3.37 13.87 -10.58
C THR A 173 2.70 12.58 -11.05
N LEU A 174 1.76 12.70 -11.99
CA LEU A 174 1.12 11.52 -12.56
C LEU A 174 2.14 10.71 -13.37
N SER A 175 2.40 9.48 -12.93
CA SER A 175 3.21 8.51 -13.67
C SER A 175 2.34 7.70 -14.63
N ASN A 176 2.84 7.51 -15.86
CA ASN A 176 2.25 6.59 -16.84
C ASN A 176 2.78 5.14 -16.71
N SER A 177 3.59 4.87 -15.69
CA SER A 177 4.17 3.55 -15.42
C SER A 177 3.94 3.13 -13.97
N CYS A 178 3.94 1.81 -13.74
CA CYS A 178 3.83 1.22 -12.42
C CYS A 178 5.18 0.64 -11.98
N ALA A 179 5.54 0.80 -10.72
CA ALA A 179 6.78 0.28 -10.15
C ALA A 179 6.55 -0.31 -8.75
N VAL A 180 7.46 -1.15 -8.30
CA VAL A 180 7.57 -1.48 -6.87
C VAL A 180 8.46 -0.46 -6.17
N PHE A 181 8.34 -0.36 -4.85
CA PHE A 181 9.34 0.34 -4.06
C PHE A 181 10.43 -0.64 -3.61
N PRO A 182 11.71 -0.24 -3.64
CA PRO A 182 12.25 1.01 -4.17
C PRO A 182 12.35 1.00 -5.71
N HIS A 183 12.41 2.18 -6.32
CA HIS A 183 12.64 2.35 -7.77
C HIS A 183 13.64 3.49 -8.08
N SER A 184 14.10 3.56 -9.33
CA SER A 184 15.04 4.58 -9.82
C SER A 184 14.36 5.75 -10.56
N ASN A 185 13.04 5.75 -10.71
CA ASN A 185 12.30 6.85 -11.35
C ASN A 185 12.54 8.18 -10.61
N THR A 186 12.37 9.29 -11.33
CA THR A 186 12.40 10.65 -10.76
C THR A 186 11.39 10.77 -9.62
N ARG A 187 11.81 11.34 -8.48
CA ARG A 187 10.99 11.51 -7.27
C ARG A 187 10.79 12.99 -7.00
N VAL A 188 9.64 13.52 -7.39
CA VAL A 188 9.28 14.91 -7.11
C VAL A 188 8.74 14.99 -5.68
N GLN A 189 9.18 15.98 -4.91
CA GLN A 189 8.70 16.19 -3.55
C GLN A 189 7.38 16.97 -3.60
N ALA A 190 6.38 16.50 -2.85
CA ALA A 190 5.09 17.19 -2.77
C ALA A 190 5.24 18.48 -1.93
N GLN A 191 4.70 19.60 -2.42
CA GLN A 191 4.81 20.89 -1.73
C GLN A 191 4.18 20.89 -0.33
N GLN A 192 3.11 20.13 -0.14
CA GLN A 192 2.40 20.00 1.14
C GLN A 192 2.69 18.65 1.83
N GLY A 193 3.61 17.85 1.29
CA GLY A 193 3.93 16.51 1.82
C GLY A 193 2.86 15.43 1.58
N ASP A 194 1.82 15.76 0.82
CA ASP A 194 0.74 14.86 0.42
C ASP A 194 1.10 14.09 -0.85
N TYR A 195 1.03 12.76 -0.78
CA TYR A 195 1.29 11.87 -1.91
C TYR A 195 0.12 10.93 -2.11
N ALA A 196 -0.06 10.49 -3.35
CA ALA A 196 -1.07 9.52 -3.70
C ALA A 196 -0.50 8.51 -4.71
N TRP A 197 -0.78 7.24 -4.46
CA TRP A 197 -0.46 6.15 -5.38
C TRP A 197 -1.69 5.25 -5.60
N ALA A 198 -1.87 4.79 -6.83
CA ALA A 198 -2.76 3.68 -7.13
C ALA A 198 -2.01 2.35 -6.96
N LEU A 199 -2.60 1.43 -6.19
CA LEU A 199 -2.09 0.08 -6.01
C LEU A 199 -2.74 -0.87 -7.01
N TRP A 200 -1.94 -1.39 -7.94
CA TRP A 200 -2.33 -2.39 -8.91
C TRP A 200 -1.99 -3.78 -8.38
N ARG A 201 -3.00 -4.67 -8.35
CA ARG A 201 -2.90 -6.02 -7.80
C ARG A 201 -3.18 -7.06 -8.88
N PRO A 202 -2.43 -8.18 -8.93
CA PRO A 202 -2.66 -9.23 -9.93
C PRO A 202 -3.76 -10.16 -9.47
N TYR A 203 -4.82 -10.25 -10.28
CA TYR A 203 -5.89 -11.23 -10.13
C TYR A 203 -5.85 -12.17 -11.33
N ALA A 204 -6.02 -13.47 -11.08
CA ALA A 204 -6.16 -14.46 -12.15
C ALA A 204 -7.56 -15.07 -12.09
N CYS A 205 -8.14 -15.33 -13.26
CA CYS A 205 -9.47 -15.89 -13.40
C CYS A 205 -9.62 -16.50 -14.79
N CYS A 206 -10.56 -17.42 -14.92
CA CYS A 206 -10.91 -18.02 -16.21
C CYS A 206 -12.41 -17.94 -16.46
N GLU A 207 -12.80 -17.88 -17.73
CA GLU A 207 -14.20 -17.97 -18.12
C GLU A 207 -14.78 -19.34 -17.74
N ARG A 208 -15.98 -19.35 -17.15
CA ARG A 208 -16.66 -20.60 -16.79
C ARG A 208 -17.15 -21.32 -18.05
N ARG A 209 -16.44 -22.37 -18.46
CA ARG A 209 -16.79 -23.23 -19.63
C ARG A 209 -17.62 -24.47 -19.27
N GLY A 210 -17.99 -24.66 -18.00
CA GLY A 210 -18.72 -25.85 -17.54
C GLY A 210 -19.26 -25.72 -16.11
N GLN A 211 -19.88 -26.79 -15.60
CA GLN A 211 -20.44 -26.81 -14.25
C GLN A 211 -19.36 -26.98 -13.17
N VAL A 212 -18.35 -27.81 -13.42
CA VAL A 212 -17.25 -28.16 -12.51
C VAL A 212 -15.93 -27.71 -13.12
N PHE A 213 -15.05 -27.14 -12.31
CA PHE A 213 -13.69 -26.80 -12.74
C PHE A 213 -12.83 -28.07 -12.76
N LEU A 214 -12.31 -28.42 -13.94
CA LEU A 214 -11.43 -29.57 -14.12
C LEU A 214 -9.95 -29.17 -14.22
N GLY A 215 -9.65 -27.93 -14.61
CA GLY A 215 -8.30 -27.39 -14.73
C GLY A 215 -8.22 -26.17 -15.65
N SER A 216 -7.07 -25.50 -15.63
CA SER A 216 -6.72 -24.40 -16.53
C SER A 216 -5.32 -24.64 -17.13
N VAL A 217 -5.07 -24.05 -18.29
CA VAL A 217 -3.74 -24.02 -18.92
C VAL A 217 -3.40 -22.56 -19.16
N ASP A 218 -2.31 -22.11 -18.55
CA ASP A 218 -1.78 -20.76 -18.76
C ASP A 218 -0.70 -20.84 -19.85
N PHE A 219 -0.87 -20.07 -20.92
CA PHE A 219 0.16 -19.88 -21.93
C PHE A 219 1.02 -18.69 -21.46
N LEU A 220 2.23 -19.00 -20.97
CA LEU A 220 3.25 -18.00 -20.62
C LEU A 220 3.78 -17.29 -21.86
#